data_AF-A0A6N8U073-F1
#
_entry.id   AF-A0A6N8U073-F1
#
_cell.length_a   1.000
_cell.length_b   1.000
_cell.length_c   1.000
_cell.angle_alpha   90.00
_cell.angle_beta   90.00
_cell.angle_gamma   90.00
#
_symmetry.space_group_name_H-M   'P 1'
#
loop_
_entity.id
_entity.type
_entity.pdbx_description
1 polymer ?
#
loop_
_entity_poly.entity_id
_entity_poly.type
_entity_poly.pdbx_seq_one_letter_code
_entity_poly.pdbx_strand_id
1 'polypeptide(L)'
;MYAINGKFNRTFRVFELYRRLGIVSVTTTRFKENLLKMKPLDLFALYSSGNGWLGIGRVVEPAAPFAEFEMHQGGRLIDYDQYPFKEIQRINPHFGKEEYIMRVEWLALVDSLEAGVDLGVFDFKDPVMVLDDRQEAEIMKAFNIEG
;
A
#
# COMPACT_ATOMS: atom_id res chain seq x y z
N MET A 1 13.04 -0.78 7.26
CA MET A 1 11.95 -0.63 6.27
C MET A 1 10.75 -1.51 6.60
N TYR A 2 9.53 -1.11 6.22
CA TYR A 2 8.33 -1.97 6.31
C TYR A 2 8.06 -2.71 5.00
N ALA A 3 7.41 -3.87 5.05
CA ALA A 3 6.82 -4.52 3.88
C ALA A 3 5.29 -4.49 4.00
N ILE A 4 4.62 -4.17 2.90
CA ILE A 4 3.15 -4.09 2.80
C ILE A 4 2.68 -5.00 1.68
N ASN A 5 1.79 -5.95 2.00
CA ASN A 5 1.15 -6.79 0.99
C ASN A 5 -0.14 -6.12 0.47
N GLY A 6 -0.05 -5.53 -0.72
CA GLY A 6 -1.17 -5.04 -1.51
C GLY A 6 -1.87 -6.18 -2.25
N LYS A 7 -3.08 -6.54 -1.78
CA LYS A 7 -3.97 -7.49 -2.48
C LYS A 7 -4.70 -6.84 -3.66
N PHE A 8 -3.97 -6.46 -4.71
CA PHE A 8 -4.55 -5.89 -5.93
C PHE A 8 -5.45 -6.90 -6.65
N ASN A 9 -6.57 -6.43 -7.19
CA ASN A 9 -7.51 -7.25 -7.94
C ASN A 9 -8.25 -6.40 -8.98
N ARG A 10 -8.80 -7.06 -10.00
CA ARG A 10 -9.45 -6.40 -11.16
C ARG A 10 -10.70 -5.60 -10.80
N THR A 11 -11.28 -5.82 -9.62
CA THR A 11 -12.61 -5.28 -9.27
C THR A 11 -12.51 -4.04 -8.38
N PHE A 12 -11.58 -4.01 -7.44
CA PHE A 12 -11.62 -3.06 -6.32
C PHE A 12 -10.28 -2.38 -6.05
N ARG A 13 -9.16 -3.07 -6.25
CA ARG A 13 -7.83 -2.55 -5.92
C ARG A 13 -6.96 -2.52 -7.17
N VAL A 14 -7.04 -1.40 -7.88
CA VAL A 14 -6.35 -1.20 -9.15
C VAL A 14 -4.99 -0.55 -8.88
N PHE A 15 -3.92 -1.24 -9.26
CA PHE A 15 -2.55 -0.78 -9.06
C PHE A 15 -2.28 0.60 -9.67
N GLU A 16 -2.68 0.78 -10.94
CA GLU A 16 -2.54 2.06 -11.65
C GLU A 16 -3.24 3.23 -10.94
N LEU A 17 -4.40 2.96 -10.33
CA LEU A 17 -5.09 3.99 -9.58
C LEU A 17 -4.28 4.42 -8.36
N TYR A 18 -3.71 3.47 -7.64
CA TYR A 18 -2.94 3.73 -6.42
C TYR A 18 -1.62 4.41 -6.74
N ARG A 19 -0.97 4.00 -7.84
CA ARG A 19 0.19 4.68 -8.44
C ARG A 19 -0.14 6.15 -8.72
N ARG A 20 -1.21 6.42 -9.45
CA ARG A 20 -1.64 7.78 -9.83
C ARG A 20 -2.01 8.64 -8.62
N LEU A 21 -2.66 8.05 -7.61
CA LEU A 21 -3.14 8.77 -6.44
C LEU A 21 -2.06 8.99 -5.37
N GLY A 22 -0.92 8.29 -5.46
CA GLY A 22 0.10 8.31 -4.40
C GLY A 22 -0.44 7.76 -3.09
N ILE A 23 -1.17 6.64 -3.14
CA ILE A 23 -1.75 6.00 -1.95
C ILE A 23 -1.47 4.50 -1.90
N VAL A 24 -1.51 3.95 -0.70
CA VAL A 24 -1.60 2.50 -0.44
C VAL A 24 -2.80 2.23 0.46
N SER A 25 -3.47 1.12 0.20
CA SER A 25 -4.66 0.66 0.92
C SER A 25 -4.35 -0.66 1.59
N VAL A 26 -4.58 -0.77 2.89
CA VAL A 26 -4.34 -1.98 3.67
C VAL A 26 -5.63 -2.36 4.43
N THR A 27 -6.19 -3.54 4.13
CA THR A 27 -7.26 -4.12 4.97
C THR A 27 -6.60 -4.81 6.14
N THR A 28 -6.90 -4.39 7.37
CA THR A 28 -6.46 -5.12 8.57
C THR A 28 -7.40 -4.87 9.76
N THR A 29 -7.79 -5.95 10.43
CA THR A 29 -8.57 -5.90 11.70
C THR A 29 -7.71 -6.20 12.92
N ARG A 30 -6.72 -7.08 12.75
CA ARG A 30 -5.97 -7.69 13.86
C ARG A 30 -4.54 -7.15 13.97
N PHE A 31 -3.99 -6.61 12.90
CA PHE A 31 -2.57 -6.29 12.81
C PHE A 31 -2.33 -4.83 12.38
N LYS A 32 -3.19 -3.92 12.85
CA LYS A 32 -3.08 -2.49 12.56
C LYS A 32 -1.88 -1.82 13.22
N GLU A 33 -1.22 -2.47 14.17
CA GLU A 33 -0.20 -1.82 15.00
C GLU A 33 1.02 -1.39 14.19
N ASN A 34 1.55 -2.26 13.31
CA ASN A 34 2.68 -1.90 12.46
C ASN A 34 2.29 -0.78 11.49
N LEU A 35 1.11 -0.88 10.87
CA LEU A 35 0.60 0.14 9.95
C LEU A 35 0.46 1.51 10.63
N LEU A 36 -0.11 1.55 11.84
CA LEU A 36 -0.31 2.80 12.59
C LEU A 36 0.98 3.34 13.23
N LYS A 37 2.04 2.52 13.33
CA LYS A 37 3.37 2.96 13.78
C LYS A 37 4.18 3.63 12.69
N MET A 38 3.82 3.43 11.41
CA MET A 38 4.51 4.07 10.29
C MET A 38 4.33 5.58 10.36
N LYS A 39 5.45 6.31 10.29
CA LYS A 39 5.52 7.77 10.39
C LYS A 39 5.92 8.38 9.05
N PRO A 40 5.69 9.68 8.84
CA PRO A 40 6.24 10.38 7.69
C PRO A 40 7.74 10.13 7.58
N LEU A 41 8.22 9.98 6.34
CA LEU A 41 9.59 9.60 5.96
C LEU A 41 9.96 8.13 6.14
N ASP A 42 9.16 7.30 6.81
CA ASP A 42 9.42 5.86 6.85
C ASP A 42 9.36 5.25 5.45
N LEU A 43 10.29 4.34 5.17
CA LEU A 43 10.31 3.57 3.92
C LEU A 43 9.46 2.31 4.03
N PHE A 44 8.82 1.96 2.93
CA PHE A 44 8.15 0.68 2.77
C PHE A 44 8.38 0.07 1.39
N ALA A 45 8.33 -1.25 1.33
CA ALA A 45 8.29 -2.03 0.11
C ALA A 45 6.89 -2.58 -0.11
N LEU A 46 6.35 -2.39 -1.30
CA LEU A 46 5.05 -2.92 -1.71
C LEU A 46 5.24 -4.30 -2.34
N TYR A 47 4.54 -5.29 -1.80
CA TYR A 47 4.45 -6.64 -2.35
C TYR A 47 3.03 -6.91 -2.82
N SER A 48 2.85 -7.76 -3.83
CA SER A 48 1.55 -8.30 -4.20
C SER A 48 1.61 -9.81 -4.37
N SER A 49 0.77 -10.53 -3.61
CA SER A 49 0.65 -11.98 -3.72
C SER A 49 0.37 -12.42 -5.16
N GLY A 50 1.25 -13.26 -5.69
CA GLY A 50 1.18 -13.79 -7.07
C GLY A 50 1.91 -12.95 -8.11
N ASN A 51 2.36 -11.74 -7.76
CA ASN A 51 3.05 -10.83 -8.68
C ASN A 51 4.48 -10.47 -8.22
N GLY A 52 4.78 -10.54 -6.92
CA GLY A 52 6.10 -10.20 -6.39
C GLY A 52 6.17 -8.77 -5.82
N TRP A 53 7.39 -8.23 -5.73
CA TRP A 53 7.64 -6.88 -5.23
C TRP A 53 7.39 -5.85 -6.31
N LEU A 54 6.58 -4.85 -5.99
CA LEU A 54 6.11 -3.85 -6.96
C LEU A 54 6.89 -2.54 -6.85
N GLY A 55 7.46 -2.21 -5.70
CA GLY A 55 8.18 -0.95 -5.56
C GLY A 55 8.52 -0.60 -4.13
N ILE A 56 9.20 0.53 -4.00
CA ILE A 56 9.57 1.16 -2.74
C ILE A 56 8.93 2.54 -2.71
N GLY A 57 8.28 2.84 -1.59
CA GLY A 57 7.74 4.16 -1.32
C GLY A 57 8.17 4.69 0.03
N ARG A 58 7.88 5.97 0.22
CA ARG A 58 8.05 6.70 1.46
C ARG A 58 6.70 7.18 1.95
N VAL A 59 6.45 7.08 3.24
CA VAL A 59 5.24 7.62 3.86
C VAL A 59 5.27 9.15 3.84
N VAL A 60 4.20 9.76 3.34
CA VAL A 60 4.00 11.21 3.37
C VAL A 60 3.03 11.56 4.49
N GLU A 61 1.89 10.87 4.55
CA GLU A 61 0.90 11.00 5.62
C GLU A 61 0.61 9.61 6.21
N PRO A 62 0.54 9.47 7.55
CA PRO A 62 0.25 8.20 8.20
C PRO A 62 -1.07 7.59 7.74
N ALA A 63 -1.21 6.29 8.01
CA ALA A 63 -2.44 5.57 7.71
C ALA A 63 -3.63 6.14 8.49
N ALA A 64 -4.72 6.44 7.77
CA ALA A 64 -6.01 6.85 8.33
C ALA A 64 -7.11 5.89 7.85
N PRO A 65 -8.22 5.74 8.58
CA PRO A 65 -9.38 5.02 8.08
C PRO A 65 -9.81 5.60 6.73
N PHE A 66 -10.14 4.75 5.75
CA PHE A 66 -10.43 5.22 4.39
C PHE A 66 -11.60 6.23 4.31
N ALA A 67 -12.56 6.14 5.24
CA ALA A 67 -13.71 7.05 5.33
C ALA A 67 -13.33 8.45 5.85
N GLU A 68 -12.15 8.59 6.44
CA GLU A 68 -11.61 9.82 7.01
C GLU A 68 -10.45 10.39 6.18
N PHE A 69 -9.95 9.64 5.18
CA PHE A 69 -8.82 10.05 4.38
C PHE A 69 -9.17 11.23 3.46
N GLU A 70 -8.50 12.37 3.68
CA GLU A 70 -8.67 13.58 2.89
C GLU A 70 -7.69 13.64 1.71
N MET A 71 -8.18 14.13 0.58
CA MET A 71 -7.36 14.36 -0.61
C MET A 71 -6.70 15.73 -0.54
N HIS A 72 -5.48 15.87 -1.07
CA HIS A 72 -4.81 17.17 -1.16
C HIS A 72 -5.60 18.23 -1.92
N GLN A 73 -6.39 17.82 -2.91
CA GLN A 73 -7.28 18.71 -3.67
C GLN A 73 -8.55 19.10 -2.92
N GLY A 74 -8.69 18.69 -1.65
CA GLY A 74 -9.85 18.92 -0.78
C GLY A 74 -10.83 17.75 -0.76
N GLY A 75 -11.65 17.65 0.29
CA GLY A 75 -12.67 16.62 0.42
C GLY A 75 -12.14 15.20 0.69
N ARG A 76 -13.03 14.28 1.08
CA ARG A 76 -12.66 12.90 1.41
C ARG A 76 -12.56 12.04 0.16
N LEU A 77 -11.61 11.11 0.13
CA LEU A 77 -11.41 10.19 -1.00
C LEU A 77 -12.69 9.44 -1.40
N ILE A 78 -13.51 9.07 -0.41
CA ILE A 78 -14.77 8.36 -0.62
C ILE A 78 -15.84 9.17 -1.36
N ASP A 79 -15.75 10.51 -1.33
CA ASP A 79 -16.74 11.40 -1.94
C ASP A 79 -16.50 11.58 -3.46
N TYR A 80 -15.40 11.03 -4.00
CA TYR A 80 -15.03 11.15 -5.40
C TYR A 80 -15.51 9.95 -6.24
N ASP A 81 -16.54 10.13 -7.06
CA ASP A 81 -17.15 9.07 -7.89
C ASP A 81 -16.21 8.52 -8.99
N GLN A 82 -15.19 9.29 -9.38
CA GLN A 82 -14.15 8.84 -10.32
C GLN A 82 -13.28 7.69 -9.77
N TYR A 83 -13.42 7.37 -8.49
CA TYR A 83 -12.74 6.26 -7.82
C TYR A 83 -13.77 5.29 -7.24
N PRO A 84 -13.56 3.97 -7.39
CA PRO A 84 -14.59 3.00 -7.03
C PRO A 84 -14.79 2.82 -5.51
N PHE A 85 -14.12 3.57 -4.64
CA PHE A 85 -14.10 3.35 -3.18
C PHE A 85 -15.49 3.31 -2.53
N LYS A 86 -16.40 4.20 -2.95
CA LYS A 86 -17.79 4.21 -2.47
C LYS A 86 -18.57 2.97 -2.92
N GLU A 87 -18.34 2.52 -4.15
CA GLU A 87 -18.93 1.28 -4.66
C GLU A 87 -18.34 0.04 -3.97
N ILE A 88 -17.03 0.03 -3.70
CA ILE A 88 -16.37 -1.02 -2.93
C ILE A 88 -17.02 -1.13 -1.55
N GLN A 89 -17.19 -0.01 -0.83
CA GLN A 89 -17.83 -0.01 0.49
C GLN A 89 -19.27 -0.54 0.43
N ARG A 90 -20.02 -0.20 -0.63
CA ARG A 90 -21.39 -0.68 -0.83
C ARG A 90 -21.44 -2.21 -1.01
N ILE A 91 -20.48 -2.78 -1.74
CA ILE A 91 -20.42 -4.24 -2.01
C ILE A 91 -19.79 -4.99 -0.83
N ASN A 92 -18.82 -4.39 -0.15
CA ASN A 92 -18.11 -4.94 0.98
C ASN A 92 -18.17 -3.99 2.19
N PRO A 93 -19.17 -4.14 3.08
CA PRO A 93 -19.31 -3.31 4.27
C PRO A 93 -18.10 -3.34 5.22
N HIS A 94 -17.28 -4.41 5.19
CA HIS A 94 -16.06 -4.53 5.98
C HIS A 94 -14.96 -3.58 5.48
N PHE A 95 -14.90 -3.32 4.18
CA PHE A 95 -14.03 -2.28 3.61
C PHE A 95 -14.24 -0.94 4.33
N GLY A 96 -15.49 -0.67 4.70
CA GLY A 96 -15.92 0.47 5.49
C GLY A 96 -15.24 0.66 6.86
N LYS A 97 -14.74 -0.41 7.48
CA LYS A 97 -14.30 -0.40 8.88
C LYS A 97 -12.88 -0.88 9.06
N GLU A 98 -12.38 -1.61 8.09
CA GLU A 98 -11.13 -2.38 8.20
C GLU A 98 -10.08 -1.89 7.20
N GLU A 99 -10.44 -0.93 6.35
CA GLU A 99 -9.55 -0.35 5.36
C GLU A 99 -8.89 0.93 5.86
N TYR A 100 -7.57 0.94 5.77
CA TYR A 100 -6.73 2.09 6.07
C TYR A 100 -6.02 2.53 4.80
N ILE A 101 -5.97 3.84 4.57
CA ILE A 101 -5.29 4.47 3.46
C ILE A 101 -4.12 5.27 3.99
N MET A 102 -2.98 5.12 3.36
CA MET A 102 -1.77 5.88 3.65
C MET A 102 -1.36 6.66 2.41
N ARG A 103 -0.91 7.90 2.59
CA ARG A 103 -0.35 8.69 1.49
C ARG A 103 1.14 8.41 1.37
N VAL A 104 1.58 8.22 0.14
CA VAL A 104 2.95 7.80 -0.16
C VAL A 104 3.54 8.57 -1.33
N GLU A 105 4.86 8.69 -1.30
CA GLU A 105 5.70 9.08 -2.42
C GLU A 105 6.38 7.80 -2.95
N TRP A 106 6.22 7.49 -4.23
CA TRP A 106 6.90 6.35 -4.84
C TRP A 106 8.35 6.73 -5.19
N LEU A 107 9.32 6.01 -4.62
CA LEU A 107 10.74 6.20 -4.93
C LEU A 107 11.16 5.36 -6.13
N ALA A 108 10.62 4.14 -6.21
CA ALA A 108 10.72 3.26 -7.35
C ALA A 108 9.45 2.41 -7.42
N LEU A 109 8.92 2.22 -8.63
CA LEU A 109 7.69 1.46 -8.84
C LEU A 109 7.70 0.83 -10.22
N VAL A 110 7.30 -0.43 -10.31
CA VAL A 110 7.13 -1.14 -11.57
C VAL A 110 5.99 -0.55 -12.40
N ASP A 111 6.04 -0.77 -13.72
CA ASP A 111 5.06 -0.23 -14.66
C ASP A 111 3.74 -0.99 -14.73
N SER A 112 3.70 -2.22 -14.24
CA SER A 112 2.46 -3.00 -14.12
C SER A 112 2.58 -4.06 -13.02
N LEU A 113 1.44 -4.65 -12.62
CA LEU A 113 1.45 -5.75 -11.65
C LEU A 113 2.31 -6.93 -12.10
N GLU A 114 2.24 -7.28 -13.38
CA GLU A 114 2.97 -8.41 -13.98
C GLU A 114 4.48 -8.17 -14.05
N ALA A 115 4.92 -6.92 -13.92
CA ALA A 115 6.33 -6.55 -13.88
C ALA A 115 6.93 -6.64 -12.47
N GLY A 116 6.20 -7.18 -11.49
CA GLY A 116 6.70 -7.38 -10.14
C GLY A 116 7.99 -8.21 -10.10
N VAL A 117 8.90 -7.82 -9.22
CA VAL A 117 10.22 -8.43 -9.08
C VAL A 117 10.13 -9.65 -8.16
N ASP A 118 10.59 -10.80 -8.63
CA ASP A 118 10.69 -12.01 -7.82
C ASP A 118 11.98 -12.01 -6.99
N LEU A 119 11.85 -11.66 -5.71
CA LEU A 119 12.93 -11.67 -4.70
C LEU A 119 12.52 -12.50 -3.49
N GLY A 120 11.70 -13.53 -3.72
CA GLY A 120 11.08 -14.30 -2.67
C GLY A 120 9.69 -13.79 -2.28
N VAL A 121 9.02 -14.62 -1.49
CA VAL A 121 7.59 -14.49 -1.19
C VAL A 121 7.39 -13.83 0.17
N PHE A 122 6.50 -12.83 0.22
CA PHE A 122 5.94 -12.35 1.47
C PHE A 122 4.79 -13.27 1.92
N ASP A 123 5.09 -14.25 2.76
CA ASP A 123 4.13 -15.27 3.25
C ASP A 123 3.69 -15.03 4.72
N PHE A 124 3.64 -13.76 5.12
CA PHE A 124 3.21 -13.40 6.47
C PHE A 124 1.69 -13.27 6.56
N LYS A 125 1.13 -13.69 7.70
CA LYS A 125 -0.30 -13.51 8.02
C LYS A 125 -0.66 -12.04 8.22
N ASP A 126 0.29 -11.24 8.68
CA ASP A 126 0.15 -9.80 8.81
C ASP A 126 0.45 -9.14 7.45
N PRO A 127 -0.48 -8.34 6.89
CA PRO A 127 -0.20 -7.62 5.65
C PRO A 127 0.86 -6.53 5.81
N VAL A 128 1.28 -6.17 7.03
CA VAL A 128 2.32 -5.16 7.29
C VAL A 128 3.36 -5.68 8.28
N MET A 129 4.61 -5.81 7.86
CA MET A 129 5.70 -6.32 8.70
C MET A 129 6.91 -5.41 8.64
N VAL A 130 7.71 -5.40 9.69
CA VAL A 130 9.06 -4.83 9.65
C VAL A 130 9.99 -5.86 8.99
N LEU A 131 10.76 -5.43 8.00
CA LEU A 131 11.77 -6.28 7.36
C LEU A 131 13.03 -6.35 8.21
N ASP A 132 13.73 -7.48 8.12
CA ASP A 132 15.11 -7.56 8.64
C ASP A 132 16.11 -6.86 7.71
N ASP A 133 17.30 -6.56 8.23
CA ASP A 133 18.34 -5.81 7.51
C ASP A 133 18.74 -6.46 6.17
N ARG A 134 18.70 -7.80 6.11
CA ARG A 134 19.08 -8.53 4.89
C ARG A 134 18.00 -8.38 3.82
N GLN A 135 16.73 -8.60 4.18
CA GLN A 135 15.61 -8.44 3.26
C GLN A 135 15.50 -6.99 2.78
N GLU A 136 15.70 -6.04 3.69
CA GLU A 136 15.71 -4.62 3.33
C GLU A 136 16.79 -4.30 2.31
N ALA A 137 18.03 -4.72 2.53
CA ALA A 137 19.13 -4.50 1.59
C ALA A 137 18.89 -5.15 0.22
N GLU A 138 18.34 -6.37 0.20
CA GLU A 138 18.00 -7.09 -1.06
C GLU A 138 16.96 -6.33 -1.88
N ILE A 139 15.90 -5.82 -1.23
CA ILE A 139 14.84 -5.07 -1.90
C ILE A 139 15.34 -3.70 -2.38
N MET A 140 16.04 -2.96 -1.53
CA MET A 140 16.61 -1.65 -1.89
C MET A 140 17.52 -1.75 -3.11
N LYS A 141 18.38 -2.78 -3.15
CA LYS A 141 19.24 -3.06 -4.29
C LYS A 141 18.45 -3.36 -5.57
N ALA A 142 17.41 -4.17 -5.49
CA ALA A 142 16.64 -4.56 -6.67
C ALA A 142 15.89 -3.38 -7.31
N PHE A 143 15.52 -2.37 -6.52
CA PHE A 143 14.88 -1.15 -6.99
C PHE A 143 15.86 0.01 -7.21
N ASN A 144 17.17 -0.23 -7.13
CA ASN A 144 18.23 0.77 -7.28
C ASN A 144 18.05 2.01 -6.38
N ILE A 145 17.59 1.80 -5.13
CA ILE A 145 17.55 2.86 -4.13
C ILE A 145 18.84 2.81 -3.31
N GLU A 146 19.59 3.91 -3.32
CA GLU A 146 20.75 4.09 -2.43
C GLU A 146 20.26 4.41 -1.01
N GLY A 147 20.85 3.73 -0.02
CA GLY A 147 20.52 3.86 1.41
C GLY A 147 21.27 4.98 2.12
#